data_AF-A0A081RT53-F1
#
_entry.id   AF-A0A081RT53-F1
#
_cell.length_a   1.000
_cell.length_b   1.000
_cell.length_c   1.000
_cell.angle_alpha   90.00
_cell.angle_beta   90.00
_cell.angle_gamma   90.00
#
_symmetry.space_group_name_H-M   'P 1'
#
loop_
_entity.id
_entity.type
_entity.pdbx_description
1 polymer ?
#
loop_
_entity_poly.entity_id
_entity_poly.type
_entity_poly.pdbx_seq_one_letter_code
_entity_poly.pdbx_strand_id
1 'polypeptide(L)'
;MFKNDIRKKTIKKAHSKNKNSDTTLLDRLHLEIPDTNAVTTAYQQQIPELKDFSKITQLILSASKEFGQLKPAKQRNYSKPGLKDDGISDGRFAYGKKSLENYAAHAGYEHNGRYEDEFVNFKNNDKNLADGKLFPGISLIKHPKLLRVKNEKTKKPETQLREEAEAYQITDIESFISGIKEMYNQANKPLHPITESLIREHIINNEGVLPTMAGIAGLHAEVQALNNLFISGDKRAGKSIGSRNLGEYIRDMLESSIFTQRLTTKQAGDDFAACHNCSGILSSPVNVITGKVASSGSNFSLALSRYKTSQESPI
;
A
#
# COMPACT_ATOMS: atom_id res chain seq x y z
N MET A 1 30.30 -0.40 -14.76
CA MET A 1 30.36 -1.00 -13.41
C MET A 1 31.17 -0.14 -12.43
N PHE A 2 30.91 1.18 -12.33
CA PHE A 2 31.76 2.13 -11.55
C PHE A 2 30.99 3.22 -10.77
N LYS A 3 29.66 3.09 -10.56
CA LYS A 3 28.87 4.08 -9.81
C LYS A 3 28.79 3.83 -8.30
N ASN A 4 29.10 2.61 -7.83
CA ASN A 4 28.97 2.25 -6.40
C ASN A 4 30.15 2.72 -5.53
N ASP A 5 31.32 2.97 -6.12
CA ASP A 5 32.54 3.26 -5.34
C ASP A 5 32.66 4.74 -4.94
N ILE A 6 32.11 5.64 -5.76
CA ILE A 6 31.99 7.08 -5.46
C ILE A 6 30.97 7.30 -4.33
N ARG A 7 29.91 6.48 -4.30
CA ARG A 7 28.86 6.52 -3.27
C ARG A 7 29.40 6.16 -1.89
N LYS A 8 30.25 5.12 -1.78
CA LYS A 8 30.92 4.75 -0.51
C LYS A 8 31.95 5.78 -0.04
N LYS A 9 32.70 6.41 -0.96
CA LYS A 9 33.71 7.42 -0.61
C LYS A 9 33.10 8.74 -0.11
N THR A 10 31.91 9.09 -0.58
CA THR A 10 31.20 10.32 -0.17
C THR A 10 30.65 10.17 1.25
N ILE A 11 30.11 8.98 1.59
CA ILE A 11 29.64 8.63 2.95
C ILE A 11 30.78 8.70 3.99
N LYS A 12 31.98 8.21 3.66
CA LYS A 12 33.15 8.30 4.56
C LYS A 12 33.63 9.73 4.82
N LYS A 13 33.42 10.66 3.88
CA LYS A 13 33.82 12.07 4.04
C LYS A 13 32.81 12.89 4.84
N ALA A 14 31.52 12.57 4.74
CA ALA A 14 30.46 13.25 5.51
C ALA A 14 30.50 12.88 7.01
N HIS A 15 30.85 11.64 7.35
CA HIS A 15 30.99 11.21 8.75
C HIS A 15 32.10 11.92 9.56
N SER A 16 33.03 12.64 8.91
CA SER A 16 34.14 13.29 9.62
C SER A 16 33.94 14.78 9.91
N LYS A 17 32.84 15.41 9.47
CA LYS A 17 32.62 16.86 9.64
C LYS A 17 31.15 17.20 9.83
N ASN A 18 30.64 17.05 11.05
CA ASN A 18 29.83 18.10 11.69
C ASN A 18 29.60 17.79 13.16
N LYS A 19 30.33 18.50 14.02
CA LYS A 19 30.00 18.71 15.43
C LYS A 19 29.27 20.05 15.50
N ASN A 20 27.93 20.04 15.43
CA ASN A 20 27.03 20.89 16.20
C ASN A 20 25.55 20.76 15.77
N SER A 21 24.69 20.86 16.79
CA SER A 21 23.23 21.09 16.88
C SER A 21 22.22 20.00 16.45
N ASP A 22 21.61 19.39 17.48
CA ASP A 22 20.18 19.04 17.65
C ASP A 22 19.44 18.22 16.59
N THR A 23 20.15 17.46 15.76
CA THR A 23 19.53 16.45 14.89
C THR A 23 19.68 15.06 15.50
N THR A 24 18.55 14.44 15.86
CA THR A 24 18.48 13.06 16.34
C THR A 24 18.92 12.09 15.22
N LEU A 25 19.25 10.85 15.59
CA LEU A 25 19.64 9.82 14.63
C LEU A 25 18.55 9.59 13.56
N LEU A 26 17.27 9.68 13.95
CA LEU A 26 16.13 9.57 13.03
C LEU A 26 16.07 10.76 12.08
N ASP A 27 16.28 11.99 12.58
CA ASP A 27 16.29 13.19 11.73
C ASP A 27 17.36 13.09 10.63
N ARG A 28 18.54 12.52 10.94
CA ARG A 28 19.60 12.30 9.95
C ARG A 28 19.24 11.22 8.92
N LEU A 29 18.56 10.15 9.36
CA LEU A 29 18.13 9.05 8.48
C LEU A 29 16.98 9.47 7.55
N HIS A 30 16.16 10.44 7.95
CA HIS A 30 15.06 11.00 7.14
C HIS A 30 15.50 12.10 6.16
N LEU A 31 16.56 12.86 6.46
CA LEU A 31 17.05 13.98 5.64
C LEU A 31 18.02 13.58 4.53
N GLU A 32 18.75 12.47 4.68
CA GLU A 32 19.54 11.86 3.59
C GLU A 32 18.72 10.79 2.87
N ILE A 33 19.03 10.47 1.60
CA ILE A 33 18.32 9.43 0.81
C ILE A 33 18.16 8.18 1.70
N PRO A 34 16.94 7.87 2.18
CA PRO A 34 16.81 7.02 3.35
C PRO A 34 17.25 5.61 3.01
N ASP A 35 18.23 5.10 3.76
CA ASP A 35 18.42 3.65 3.86
C ASP A 35 17.21 3.11 4.63
N THR A 36 16.19 2.69 3.89
CA THR A 36 14.89 2.25 4.45
C THR A 36 15.08 1.16 5.49
N ASN A 37 16.07 0.28 5.34
CA ASN A 37 16.34 -0.76 6.32
C ASN A 37 16.92 -0.18 7.60
N ALA A 38 17.82 0.80 7.51
CA ALA A 38 18.37 1.49 8.67
C ALA A 38 17.31 2.34 9.38
N VAL A 39 16.44 3.04 8.63
CA VAL A 39 15.29 3.78 9.16
C VAL A 39 14.35 2.82 9.90
N THR A 40 13.90 1.75 9.26
CA THR A 40 13.00 0.79 9.91
C THR A 40 13.65 0.18 11.14
N THR A 41 14.93 -0.19 11.08
CA THR A 41 15.65 -0.74 12.24
C THR A 41 15.71 0.25 13.40
N ALA A 42 15.96 1.53 13.11
CA ALA A 42 15.99 2.58 14.15
C ALA A 42 14.59 2.76 14.78
N TYR A 43 13.53 2.75 13.97
CA TYR A 43 12.16 2.78 14.48
C TYR A 43 11.79 1.51 15.25
N GLN A 44 12.23 0.32 14.84
CA GLN A 44 12.04 -0.93 15.59
C GLN A 44 12.71 -0.91 16.98
N GLN A 45 13.77 -0.12 17.14
CA GLN A 45 14.43 0.06 18.42
C GLN A 45 13.72 1.08 19.31
N GLN A 46 13.04 2.07 18.72
CA GLN A 46 12.40 3.17 19.44
C GLN A 46 10.88 2.99 19.66
N ILE A 47 10.21 2.19 18.83
CA ILE A 47 8.79 1.86 18.90
C ILE A 47 8.65 0.37 19.23
N PRO A 48 8.54 -0.01 20.52
CA PRO A 48 8.39 -1.40 20.95
C PRO A 48 7.25 -2.14 20.24
N GLU A 49 6.17 -1.43 19.92
CA GLU A 49 4.96 -1.94 19.26
C GLU A 49 5.26 -2.50 17.86
N LEU A 50 6.34 -2.07 17.21
CA LEU A 50 6.75 -2.61 15.92
C LEU A 50 7.24 -4.08 16.00
N LYS A 51 7.76 -4.48 17.17
CA LYS A 51 8.06 -5.90 17.44
C LYS A 51 6.78 -6.71 17.56
N ASP A 52 5.73 -6.12 18.13
CA ASP A 52 4.44 -6.79 18.26
C ASP A 52 3.71 -6.86 16.92
N PHE A 53 3.79 -5.81 16.09
CA PHE A 53 3.32 -5.83 14.70
C PHE A 53 3.88 -7.00 13.89
N SER A 54 5.19 -7.23 13.97
CA SER A 54 5.82 -8.35 13.26
C SER A 54 5.33 -9.71 13.77
N LYS A 55 5.06 -9.84 15.08
CA LYS A 55 4.47 -11.07 15.64
C LYS A 55 3.05 -11.29 15.13
N ILE A 56 2.25 -10.23 15.03
CA ILE A 56 0.87 -10.31 14.47
C ILE A 56 0.91 -10.73 13.01
N THR A 57 1.80 -10.17 12.18
CA THR A 57 1.97 -10.64 10.80
C THR A 57 2.31 -12.12 10.75
N GLN A 58 3.25 -12.60 11.58
CA GLN A 58 3.59 -14.02 11.65
C GLN A 58 2.42 -14.88 12.18
N LEU A 59 1.61 -14.34 13.09
CA LEU A 59 0.39 -15.00 13.58
C LEU A 59 -0.63 -15.16 12.44
N ILE A 60 -0.88 -14.12 11.64
CA ILE A 60 -1.73 -14.18 10.45
C ILE A 60 -1.23 -15.27 9.47
N LEU A 61 0.07 -15.26 9.14
CA LEU A 61 0.67 -16.20 8.20
C LEU A 61 0.59 -17.66 8.69
N SER A 62 0.91 -17.89 9.97
CA SER A 62 0.86 -19.21 10.58
C SER A 62 -0.58 -19.73 10.72
N ALA A 63 -1.53 -18.88 11.11
CA ALA A 63 -2.94 -19.22 11.20
C ALA A 63 -3.54 -19.54 9.83
N SER A 64 -3.15 -18.81 8.78
CA SER A 64 -3.53 -19.11 7.40
C SER A 64 -3.08 -20.52 6.97
N LYS A 65 -1.82 -20.88 7.31
CA LYS A 65 -1.25 -22.20 7.02
C LYS A 65 -1.96 -23.30 7.80
N GLU A 66 -2.20 -23.09 9.09
CA GLU A 66 -2.92 -24.02 9.96
C GLU A 66 -4.34 -24.26 9.43
N PHE A 67 -5.10 -23.19 9.16
CA PHE A 67 -6.44 -23.26 8.55
C PHE A 67 -6.44 -24.08 7.26
N GLY A 68 -5.45 -23.87 6.39
CA GLY A 68 -5.32 -24.58 5.11
C GLY A 68 -5.05 -26.09 5.25
N GLN A 69 -4.57 -26.56 6.39
CA GLN A 69 -4.33 -27.98 6.68
C GLN A 69 -5.56 -28.67 7.30
N LEU A 70 -6.55 -27.90 7.75
CA LEU A 70 -7.76 -28.44 8.35
C LEU A 70 -8.73 -29.01 7.30
N LYS A 71 -9.48 -30.03 7.69
CA LYS A 71 -10.61 -30.53 6.90
C LYS A 71 -11.73 -29.47 6.84
N PRO A 72 -12.55 -29.41 5.78
CA PRO A 72 -13.60 -28.39 5.62
C PRO A 72 -14.56 -28.26 6.81
N ALA A 73 -14.89 -29.36 7.48
CA ALA A 73 -15.76 -29.33 8.66
C ALA A 73 -15.13 -28.56 9.84
N LYS A 74 -13.82 -28.66 10.04
CA LYS A 74 -13.09 -27.95 11.11
C LYS A 74 -12.82 -26.49 10.77
N GLN A 75 -12.71 -26.15 9.49
CA GLN A 75 -12.51 -24.77 9.02
C GLN A 75 -13.67 -23.85 9.39
N ARG A 76 -14.90 -24.37 9.49
CA ARG A 76 -16.09 -23.57 9.82
C ARG A 76 -16.03 -22.92 11.21
N ASN A 77 -15.35 -23.56 12.15
CA ASN A 77 -15.25 -23.11 13.54
C ASN A 77 -13.81 -22.71 13.90
N TYR A 78 -12.95 -22.52 12.91
CA TYR A 78 -11.56 -22.14 13.16
C TYR A 78 -11.48 -20.67 13.51
N SER A 79 -10.83 -20.37 14.63
CA SER A 79 -10.46 -19.03 15.06
C SER A 79 -9.02 -19.07 15.58
N LYS A 80 -8.38 -17.91 15.65
CA LYS A 80 -7.01 -17.78 16.15
C LYS A 80 -6.92 -16.69 17.22
N PRO A 81 -6.81 -17.07 18.50
CA PRO A 81 -6.58 -16.12 19.58
C PRO A 81 -5.35 -15.26 19.33
N GLY A 82 -5.46 -13.98 19.66
CA GLY A 82 -4.41 -12.97 19.46
C GLY A 82 -4.51 -12.20 18.14
N LEU A 83 -5.44 -12.57 17.25
CA LEU A 83 -5.91 -11.72 16.14
C LEU A 83 -7.16 -10.96 16.58
N LYS A 84 -7.44 -9.81 15.97
CA LYS A 84 -8.70 -9.07 16.17
C LYS A 84 -9.88 -9.96 15.81
N ASP A 85 -10.87 -9.97 16.71
CA ASP A 85 -12.05 -10.84 16.64
C ASP A 85 -11.69 -12.33 16.41
N ASP A 86 -10.54 -12.77 16.95
CA ASP A 86 -9.94 -14.09 16.72
C ASP A 86 -9.77 -14.45 15.23
N GLY A 87 -9.60 -13.44 14.38
CA GLY A 87 -9.50 -13.53 12.94
C GLY A 87 -10.83 -13.85 12.26
N ILE A 88 -11.98 -13.69 12.94
CA ILE A 88 -13.31 -13.90 12.38
C ILE A 88 -13.85 -12.60 11.79
N SER A 89 -14.24 -12.66 10.53
CA SER A 89 -14.95 -11.60 9.82
C SER A 89 -16.12 -12.21 9.04
N ASP A 90 -17.31 -11.62 9.16
CA ASP A 90 -18.55 -12.14 8.56
C ASP A 90 -18.81 -13.63 8.84
N GLY A 91 -18.51 -14.05 10.08
CA GLY A 91 -18.71 -15.41 10.57
C GLY A 91 -17.74 -16.45 9.97
N ARG A 92 -16.64 -16.02 9.35
CA ARG A 92 -15.60 -16.92 8.80
C ARG A 92 -14.20 -16.41 9.12
N PHE A 93 -13.24 -17.31 9.11
CA PHE A 93 -11.84 -16.94 9.28
C PHE A 93 -11.35 -16.08 8.11
N ALA A 94 -10.96 -14.83 8.39
CA ALA A 94 -10.62 -13.79 7.43
C ALA A 94 -9.33 -14.09 6.65
N TYR A 95 -8.39 -14.80 7.29
CA TYR A 95 -7.04 -15.02 6.76
C TYR A 95 -6.80 -16.40 6.16
N GLY A 96 -7.87 -17.11 5.76
CA GLY A 96 -7.72 -18.39 5.04
C GLY A 96 -6.86 -18.25 3.78
N LYS A 97 -6.16 -19.30 3.36
CA LYS A 97 -5.15 -19.24 2.27
C LYS A 97 -5.62 -18.48 1.01
N LYS A 98 -6.84 -18.75 0.53
CA LYS A 98 -7.42 -18.06 -0.64
C LYS A 98 -7.70 -16.57 -0.39
N SER A 99 -8.07 -16.22 0.83
CA SER A 99 -8.25 -14.82 1.24
C SER A 99 -6.91 -14.12 1.37
N LEU A 100 -5.89 -14.78 1.93
CA LEU A 100 -4.56 -14.22 2.06
C LEU A 100 -3.91 -13.93 0.70
N GLU A 101 -4.16 -14.75 -0.33
CA GLU A 101 -3.76 -14.47 -1.72
C GLU A 101 -4.35 -13.15 -2.26
N ASN A 102 -5.43 -12.66 -1.65
CA ASN A 102 -6.06 -11.39 -1.98
C ASN A 102 -5.53 -10.20 -1.17
N TYR A 103 -4.80 -10.45 -0.08
CA TYR A 103 -4.21 -9.43 0.77
C TYR A 103 -2.73 -9.31 0.44
N ALA A 104 -2.36 -8.26 -0.28
CA ALA A 104 -0.96 -8.04 -0.62
C ALA A 104 -0.13 -7.73 0.65
N ALA A 105 -0.73 -6.98 1.58
CA ALA A 105 -0.06 -6.40 2.72
C ALA A 105 -0.92 -6.42 3.99
N HIS A 106 -0.22 -6.44 5.12
CA HIS A 106 -0.73 -6.12 6.45
C HIS A 106 -0.14 -4.76 6.84
N ALA A 107 -0.95 -3.82 7.28
CA ALA A 107 -0.49 -2.52 7.76
C ALA A 107 -1.00 -2.23 9.18
N GLY A 108 -0.30 -1.33 9.85
CA GLY A 108 -0.65 -0.78 11.14
C GLY A 108 -0.08 0.61 11.32
N TYR A 109 -0.48 1.29 12.39
CA TYR A 109 0.09 2.56 12.78
C TYR A 109 0.30 2.66 14.29
N GLU A 110 1.28 3.48 14.66
CA GLU A 110 1.48 3.98 16.01
C GLU A 110 1.28 5.50 15.98
N HIS A 111 0.64 6.04 17.02
CA HIS A 111 0.44 7.47 17.20
C HIS A 111 0.34 7.81 18.69
N ASN A 112 1.38 8.44 19.24
CA ASN A 112 1.45 8.90 20.62
C ASN A 112 1.15 7.80 21.66
N GLY A 113 1.80 6.64 21.54
CA GLY A 113 1.65 5.48 22.40
C GLY A 113 0.36 4.67 22.14
N ARG A 114 -0.37 4.97 21.06
CA ARG A 114 -1.54 4.21 20.63
C ARG A 114 -1.23 3.43 19.37
N TYR A 115 -1.54 2.15 19.39
CA TYR A 115 -1.24 1.22 18.32
C TYR A 115 -2.53 0.58 17.78
N GLU A 116 -2.64 0.52 16.46
CA GLU A 116 -3.71 -0.18 15.75
C GLU A 116 -3.16 -0.84 14.48
N ASP A 117 -3.56 -2.09 14.23
CA ASP A 117 -3.09 -2.88 13.09
C ASP A 117 -4.21 -3.74 12.48
N GLU A 118 -3.81 -4.80 11.77
CA GLU A 118 -4.67 -5.72 11.03
C GLU A 118 -5.47 -5.06 9.91
N PHE A 119 -4.91 -3.97 9.36
CA PHE A 119 -5.40 -3.41 8.09
C PHE A 119 -4.88 -4.28 6.95
N VAL A 120 -5.78 -4.74 6.09
CA VAL A 120 -5.47 -5.53 4.88
C VAL A 120 -6.18 -4.92 3.69
N ASN A 121 -5.63 -5.09 2.48
CA ASN A 121 -6.21 -4.51 1.27
C ASN A 121 -7.69 -4.88 1.11
N PHE A 122 -8.52 -3.88 0.79
CA PHE A 122 -9.87 -4.15 0.32
C PHE A 122 -9.81 -4.79 -1.06
N LYS A 123 -10.65 -5.81 -1.29
CA LYS A 123 -10.78 -6.45 -2.58
C LYS A 123 -12.24 -6.74 -2.88
N ASN A 124 -12.62 -6.50 -4.13
CA ASN A 124 -13.89 -6.94 -4.68
C ASN A 124 -13.63 -7.71 -5.98
N ASN A 125 -14.08 -8.96 -6.03
CA ASN A 125 -13.85 -9.82 -7.19
C ASN A 125 -14.70 -9.43 -8.41
N ASP A 126 -15.65 -8.51 -8.24
CA ASP A 126 -16.54 -7.98 -9.28
C ASP A 126 -16.30 -6.49 -9.58
N LYS A 127 -15.50 -5.80 -8.76
CA LYS A 127 -15.03 -4.42 -8.97
C LYS A 127 -13.51 -4.36 -8.78
N ASN A 128 -12.75 -4.57 -9.86
CA ASN A 128 -11.30 -4.65 -9.88
C ASN A 128 -10.68 -4.12 -11.21
N LEU A 129 -9.48 -4.57 -11.57
CA LEU A 129 -8.75 -4.15 -12.78
C LEU A 129 -8.80 -5.20 -13.91
N ALA A 130 -9.71 -6.17 -13.84
CA ALA A 130 -9.91 -7.17 -14.88
C ALA A 130 -11.02 -6.77 -15.86
N ASP A 131 -10.85 -7.17 -17.12
CA ASP A 131 -11.85 -6.97 -18.17
C ASP A 131 -13.24 -7.52 -17.76
N GLY A 132 -14.28 -6.72 -18.02
CA GLY A 132 -15.67 -7.06 -17.67
C GLY A 132 -16.02 -6.91 -16.18
N LYS A 133 -15.04 -6.54 -15.33
CA LYS A 133 -15.21 -6.38 -13.88
C LYS A 133 -14.54 -5.11 -13.38
N LEU A 134 -14.51 -4.07 -14.21
CA LEU A 134 -13.78 -2.85 -13.90
C LEU A 134 -14.36 -2.15 -12.68
N PHE A 135 -13.47 -1.54 -11.91
CA PHE A 135 -13.86 -0.63 -10.85
C PHE A 135 -14.68 0.54 -11.43
N PRO A 136 -15.65 1.11 -10.68
CA PRO A 136 -16.42 2.24 -11.20
C PRO A 136 -15.52 3.41 -11.61
N GLY A 137 -15.89 4.09 -12.71
CA GLY A 137 -15.22 5.31 -13.15
C GLY A 137 -13.84 5.14 -13.80
N ILE A 138 -13.44 3.92 -14.20
CA ILE A 138 -12.16 3.69 -14.88
C ILE A 138 -12.29 3.04 -16.26
N SER A 139 -11.26 3.24 -17.08
CA SER A 139 -10.98 2.45 -18.28
C SER A 139 -9.54 1.90 -18.24
N LEU A 140 -9.30 0.76 -18.91
CA LEU A 140 -7.96 0.18 -19.01
C LEU A 140 -7.22 0.76 -20.20
N ILE A 141 -5.96 1.17 -19.98
CA ILE A 141 -5.05 1.52 -21.06
C ILE A 141 -4.29 0.26 -21.45
N LYS A 142 -4.75 -0.37 -22.53
CA LYS A 142 -4.17 -1.61 -23.05
C LYS A 142 -3.10 -1.33 -24.10
N HIS A 143 -2.04 -2.13 -24.05
CA HIS A 143 -1.01 -2.11 -25.07
C HIS A 143 -0.77 -3.51 -25.65
N PRO A 144 -0.65 -3.62 -27.00
CA PRO A 144 -0.26 -4.85 -27.63
C PRO A 144 1.20 -5.16 -27.27
N LYS A 145 1.39 -6.29 -26.61
CA LYS A 145 2.70 -6.81 -26.22
C LYS A 145 2.97 -8.10 -26.96
N LEU A 146 4.12 -8.16 -27.62
CA LEU A 146 4.61 -9.38 -28.25
C LEU A 146 5.26 -10.26 -27.18
N LEU A 147 4.61 -11.36 -26.85
CA LEU A 147 5.13 -12.36 -25.93
C LEU A 147 5.65 -13.56 -26.71
N ARG A 148 6.87 -14.01 -26.39
CA ARG A 148 7.37 -15.31 -26.85
C ARG A 148 6.78 -16.39 -25.95
N VAL A 149 5.79 -17.11 -26.45
CA VAL A 149 5.13 -18.21 -25.75
C VAL A 149 5.63 -19.51 -26.36
N LYS A 150 5.85 -20.55 -25.55
CA LYS A 150 6.09 -21.89 -26.10
C LYS A 150 4.77 -22.45 -26.61
N ASN A 151 4.72 -22.77 -27.89
CA ASN A 151 3.59 -23.50 -28.45
C ASN A 151 3.51 -24.88 -27.80
N GLU A 152 2.36 -25.21 -27.19
CA GLU A 152 2.17 -26.46 -26.44
C GLU A 152 2.31 -27.71 -27.31
N LYS A 153 2.01 -27.61 -28.61
CA LYS A 153 2.07 -28.72 -29.58
C LYS A 153 3.47 -28.87 -30.18
N THR A 154 4.10 -27.78 -30.59
CA THR A 154 5.39 -27.84 -31.31
C THR A 154 6.60 -27.65 -30.40
N LYS A 155 6.39 -27.25 -29.14
CA LYS A 155 7.41 -26.82 -28.16
C LYS A 155 8.37 -25.73 -28.66
N LYS A 156 8.10 -25.13 -29.83
CA LYS A 156 8.85 -24.03 -30.40
C LYS A 156 8.35 -22.69 -29.84
N PRO A 157 9.22 -21.67 -29.75
CA PRO A 157 8.80 -20.33 -29.40
C PRO A 157 7.97 -19.73 -30.53
N GLU A 158 6.74 -19.34 -30.23
CA GLU A 158 5.86 -18.54 -31.08
C GLU A 158 5.69 -17.17 -30.47
N THR A 159 5.52 -16.17 -31.34
CA THR A 159 5.24 -14.80 -30.88
C THR A 159 3.74 -14.60 -30.89
N GLN A 160 3.14 -14.39 -29.73
CA GLN A 160 1.71 -14.05 -29.60
C GLN A 160 1.57 -12.58 -29.26
N LEU A 161 0.65 -11.91 -29.94
CA LEU A 161 0.22 -10.57 -29.57
C LEU A 161 -0.78 -10.69 -28.42
N ARG A 162 -0.49 -10.06 -27.29
CA ARG A 162 -1.38 -10.04 -26.12
C ARG A 162 -1.58 -8.61 -25.68
N GLU A 163 -2.82 -8.20 -25.48
CA GLU A 163 -3.13 -6.92 -24.88
C GLU A 163 -2.94 -7.02 -23.36
N GLU A 164 -1.98 -6.29 -22.81
CA GLU A 164 -1.78 -6.14 -21.37
C GLU A 164 -2.15 -4.71 -20.96
N ALA A 165 -2.92 -4.59 -19.87
CA ALA A 165 -3.23 -3.30 -19.27
C ALA A 165 -2.11 -2.91 -18.29
N GLU A 166 -1.25 -1.99 -18.69
CA GLU A 166 -0.15 -1.48 -17.84
C GLU A 166 -0.61 -0.33 -16.93
N ALA A 167 -1.67 0.37 -17.32
CA ALA A 167 -2.28 1.46 -16.58
C ALA A 167 -3.81 1.46 -16.72
N TYR A 168 -4.48 2.21 -15.85
CA TYR A 168 -5.89 2.54 -15.95
C TYR A 168 -6.05 4.06 -15.86
N GLN A 169 -7.05 4.58 -16.58
CA GLN A 169 -7.45 5.97 -16.52
C GLN A 169 -8.73 6.09 -15.71
N ILE A 170 -8.75 7.00 -14.74
CA ILE A 170 -9.96 7.43 -14.05
C ILE A 170 -10.68 8.40 -14.99
N THR A 171 -11.75 7.92 -15.63
CA THR A 171 -12.57 8.70 -16.58
C THR A 171 -13.68 9.48 -15.89
N ASP A 172 -14.08 9.04 -14.70
CA ASP A 172 -15.06 9.72 -13.84
C ASP A 172 -14.61 9.60 -12.38
N ILE A 173 -14.10 10.71 -11.83
CA ILE A 173 -13.58 10.78 -10.47
C ILE A 173 -14.67 10.57 -9.41
N GLU A 174 -15.91 11.02 -9.66
CA GLU A 174 -16.98 10.88 -8.67
C GLU A 174 -17.46 9.44 -8.60
N SER A 175 -17.62 8.77 -9.75
CA SER A 175 -17.90 7.33 -9.79
C SER A 175 -16.78 6.52 -9.11
N PHE A 176 -15.52 6.86 -9.36
CA PHE A 176 -14.37 6.21 -8.73
C PHE A 176 -14.39 6.36 -7.21
N ILE A 177 -14.54 7.59 -6.71
CA ILE A 177 -14.58 7.88 -5.27
C ILE A 177 -15.82 7.24 -4.61
N SER A 178 -16.97 7.23 -5.28
CA SER A 178 -18.16 6.52 -4.80
C SER A 178 -17.90 5.02 -4.65
N GLY A 179 -17.20 4.41 -5.61
CA GLY A 179 -16.76 3.01 -5.51
C GLY A 179 -15.84 2.77 -4.30
N ILE A 180 -14.92 3.70 -4.01
CA ILE A 180 -14.07 3.61 -2.81
C ILE A 180 -14.92 3.71 -1.55
N LYS A 181 -15.82 4.70 -1.44
CA LYS A 181 -16.72 4.86 -0.29
C LYS A 181 -17.53 3.60 -0.01
N GLU A 182 -18.04 2.95 -1.06
CA GLU A 182 -18.77 1.70 -0.95
C GLU A 182 -17.91 0.59 -0.33
N MET A 183 -16.66 0.42 -0.79
CA MET A 183 -15.73 -0.57 -0.23
C MET A 183 -15.43 -0.32 1.26
N TYR A 184 -15.25 0.94 1.64
CA TYR A 184 -15.04 1.35 3.03
C TYR A 184 -16.29 1.05 3.89
N ASN A 185 -17.47 1.43 3.40
CA ASN A 185 -18.75 1.18 4.10
C ASN A 185 -19.03 -0.32 4.26
N GLN A 186 -18.73 -1.15 3.25
CA GLN A 186 -18.84 -2.61 3.35
C GLN A 186 -17.94 -3.19 4.46
N ALA A 187 -16.80 -2.56 4.73
CA ALA A 187 -15.92 -2.90 5.83
C ALA A 187 -16.31 -2.24 7.17
N ASN A 188 -17.52 -1.66 7.27
CA ASN A 188 -18.02 -0.94 8.45
C ASN A 188 -17.11 0.21 8.92
N LYS A 189 -16.36 0.83 7.99
CA LYS A 189 -15.48 1.96 8.28
C LYS A 189 -15.73 3.05 7.25
N PRO A 190 -16.26 4.23 7.59
CA PRO A 190 -16.47 5.29 6.60
C PRO A 190 -15.13 5.75 6.01
N LEU A 191 -15.14 6.19 4.75
CA LEU A 191 -14.01 6.93 4.18
C LEU A 191 -13.98 8.33 4.81
N HIS A 192 -12.87 8.67 5.46
CA HIS A 192 -12.64 9.96 6.09
C HIS A 192 -12.46 11.05 5.02
N PRO A 193 -13.06 12.25 5.16
CA PRO A 193 -12.98 13.32 4.15
C PRO A 193 -11.54 13.74 3.79
N ILE A 194 -10.63 13.78 4.76
CA ILE A 194 -9.21 14.08 4.48
C ILE A 194 -8.56 12.97 3.67
N THR A 195 -8.84 11.70 3.95
CA THR A 195 -8.32 10.58 3.16
C THR A 195 -8.87 10.62 1.73
N GLU A 196 -10.16 10.93 1.56
CA GLU A 196 -10.74 11.17 0.23
C GLU A 196 -10.01 12.29 -0.51
N SER A 197 -9.75 13.42 0.15
CA SER A 197 -9.02 14.55 -0.42
C SER A 197 -7.64 14.14 -0.92
N LEU A 198 -6.89 13.37 -0.12
CA LEU A 198 -5.55 12.87 -0.49
C LEU A 198 -5.61 11.91 -1.69
N ILE A 199 -6.64 11.07 -1.78
CA ILE A 199 -6.87 10.19 -2.93
C ILE A 199 -7.13 11.04 -4.19
N ARG A 200 -8.01 12.04 -4.10
CA ARG A 200 -8.33 12.94 -5.21
C ARG A 200 -7.11 13.70 -5.68
N GLU A 201 -6.32 14.24 -4.76
CA GLU A 201 -5.08 14.94 -5.06
C GLU A 201 -4.07 14.04 -5.77
N HIS A 202 -3.89 12.79 -5.29
CA HIS A 202 -3.04 11.82 -5.95
C HIS A 202 -3.49 11.53 -7.39
N ILE A 203 -4.80 11.36 -7.62
CA ILE A 203 -5.35 11.16 -8.98
C ILE A 203 -5.04 12.37 -9.87
N ILE A 204 -5.29 13.59 -9.38
CA ILE A 204 -5.05 14.84 -10.12
C ILE A 204 -3.56 14.99 -10.46
N ASN A 205 -2.67 14.74 -9.50
CA ASN A 205 -1.22 14.83 -9.68
C ASN A 205 -0.66 13.79 -10.67
N ASN A 206 -1.44 12.75 -10.98
CA ASN A 206 -1.11 11.76 -12.00
C ASN A 206 -1.98 11.90 -13.27
N GLU A 207 -2.64 13.06 -13.45
CA GLU A 207 -3.49 13.35 -14.62
C GLU A 207 -4.58 12.29 -14.86
N GLY A 208 -5.07 11.68 -13.77
CA GLY A 208 -6.07 10.62 -13.85
C GLY A 208 -5.54 9.27 -14.32
N VAL A 209 -4.24 9.06 -14.50
CA VAL A 209 -3.67 7.80 -15.01
C VAL A 209 -2.81 7.11 -13.95
N LEU A 210 -3.16 5.88 -13.59
CA LEU A 210 -2.50 5.12 -12.53
C LEU A 210 -2.06 3.72 -12.99
N PRO A 211 -0.96 3.17 -12.42
CA PRO A 211 -0.43 1.86 -12.81
C PRO A 211 -1.30 0.72 -12.28
N THR A 212 -1.61 -0.27 -13.14
CA THR A 212 -2.39 -1.46 -12.72
C THR A 212 -1.64 -2.31 -11.68
N MET A 213 -0.30 -2.36 -11.78
CA MET A 213 0.55 -3.10 -10.84
C MET A 213 0.51 -2.54 -9.41
N ALA A 214 0.13 -1.27 -9.23
CA ALA A 214 -0.02 -0.65 -7.92
C ALA A 214 -1.45 -0.79 -7.37
N GLY A 215 -2.32 -1.57 -8.02
CA GLY A 215 -3.69 -1.79 -7.60
C GLY A 215 -4.58 -0.55 -7.73
N ILE A 216 -5.74 -0.62 -7.09
CA ILE A 216 -6.71 0.48 -7.06
C ILE A 216 -6.31 1.44 -5.94
N ALA A 217 -6.08 2.71 -6.29
CA ALA A 217 -5.75 3.75 -5.34
C ALA A 217 -6.83 3.87 -4.24
N GLY A 218 -6.41 4.05 -2.99
CA GLY A 218 -7.29 4.23 -1.84
C GLY A 218 -7.76 2.96 -1.14
N LEU A 219 -7.62 1.77 -1.75
CA LEU A 219 -8.09 0.50 -1.19
C LEU A 219 -7.04 -0.28 -0.39
N HIS A 220 -5.81 0.22 -0.34
CA HIS A 220 -4.68 -0.47 0.24
C HIS A 220 -4.61 -0.35 1.77
N ALA A 221 -3.92 -1.31 2.40
CA ALA A 221 -3.83 -1.43 3.85
C ALA A 221 -3.27 -0.15 4.51
N GLU A 222 -2.27 0.48 3.90
CA GLU A 222 -1.63 1.70 4.44
C GLU A 222 -2.57 2.90 4.41
N VAL A 223 -3.39 3.02 3.35
CA VAL A 223 -4.39 4.09 3.24
C VAL A 223 -5.53 3.88 4.26
N GLN A 224 -5.91 2.63 4.51
CA GLN A 224 -6.88 2.30 5.56
C GLN A 224 -6.34 2.61 6.95
N ALA A 225 -5.05 2.38 7.22
CA ALA A 225 -4.41 2.75 8.47
C ALA A 225 -4.49 4.27 8.71
N LEU A 226 -4.13 5.08 7.70
CA LEU A 226 -4.28 6.53 7.77
C LEU A 226 -5.75 6.97 7.96
N ASN A 227 -6.68 6.35 7.22
CA ASN A 227 -8.11 6.61 7.38
C ASN A 227 -8.59 6.37 8.81
N ASN A 228 -8.15 5.26 9.42
CA ASN A 228 -8.49 4.94 10.80
C ASN A 228 -7.84 5.91 11.79
N LEU A 229 -6.59 6.32 11.57
CA LEU A 229 -5.92 7.32 12.40
C LEU A 229 -6.76 8.61 12.51
N PHE A 230 -7.27 9.11 11.39
CA PHE A 230 -8.08 10.33 11.37
C PHE A 230 -9.43 10.16 12.09
N ILE A 231 -10.15 9.06 11.82
CA ILE A 231 -11.42 8.74 12.50
C ILE A 231 -11.21 8.63 14.01
N SER A 232 -10.14 7.94 14.42
CA SER A 232 -9.79 7.78 15.83
C SER A 232 -9.42 9.14 16.45
N GLY A 233 -8.74 10.02 15.71
CA GLY A 233 -8.47 11.38 16.15
C GLY A 233 -9.73 12.21 16.36
N ASP A 234 -10.70 12.15 15.45
CA ASP A 234 -11.98 12.86 15.58
C ASP A 234 -12.76 12.37 16.81
N LYS A 235 -12.86 11.04 16.98
CA LYS A 235 -13.53 10.41 18.12
C LYS A 235 -12.90 10.85 19.45
N ARG A 236 -11.58 10.89 19.54
CA ARG A 236 -10.86 11.34 20.74
C ARG A 236 -11.08 12.81 21.04
N ALA A 237 -11.20 13.64 20.01
CA ALA A 237 -11.52 15.05 20.16
C ALA A 237 -13.00 15.31 20.49
N GLY A 238 -13.84 14.27 20.55
CA GLY A 238 -15.29 14.42 20.75
C GLY A 238 -15.99 15.12 19.59
N LYS A 239 -15.41 15.07 18.38
CA LYS A 239 -15.85 15.80 17.20
C LYS A 239 -16.48 14.85 16.17
N SER A 240 -17.34 15.39 15.32
CA SER A 240 -17.86 14.64 14.17
C SER A 240 -16.75 14.35 13.17
N ILE A 241 -16.90 13.26 12.40
CA ILE A 241 -15.90 12.84 11.42
C ILE A 241 -15.63 13.97 10.41
N GLY A 242 -14.36 14.31 10.21
CA GLY A 242 -13.93 15.34 9.27
C GLY A 242 -14.10 16.79 9.75
N SER A 243 -14.47 17.03 11.01
CA SER A 243 -14.75 18.39 11.52
C SER A 243 -13.60 19.04 12.29
N ARG A 244 -12.44 18.36 12.44
CA ARG A 244 -11.24 18.99 13.01
C ARG A 244 -10.61 19.96 12.02
N ASN A 245 -9.80 20.87 12.53
CA ASN A 245 -9.03 21.78 11.69
C ASN A 245 -7.95 21.00 10.94
N LEU A 246 -7.62 21.44 9.71
CA LEU A 246 -6.61 20.77 8.87
C LEU A 246 -5.27 20.60 9.59
N GLY A 247 -4.84 21.59 10.37
CA GLY A 247 -3.62 21.53 11.17
C GLY A 247 -3.59 20.42 12.21
N GLU A 248 -4.76 19.99 12.72
CA GLU A 248 -4.86 18.85 13.64
C GLU A 248 -4.60 17.53 12.90
N TYR A 249 -5.13 17.36 11.68
CA TYR A 249 -4.85 16.18 10.84
C TYR A 249 -3.38 16.14 10.39
N ILE A 250 -2.80 17.29 10.03
CA ILE A 250 -1.37 17.40 9.70
C ILE A 250 -0.51 16.97 10.87
N ARG A 251 -0.87 17.39 12.08
CA ARG A 251 -0.18 16.99 13.31
C ARG A 251 -0.28 15.48 13.53
N ASP A 252 -1.46 14.90 13.42
CA ASP A 252 -1.64 13.45 13.54
C ASP A 252 -0.73 12.70 12.55
N MET A 253 -0.62 13.17 11.29
CA MET A 253 0.26 12.56 10.29
C MET A 253 1.75 12.64 10.69
N LEU A 254 2.20 13.78 11.19
CA LEU A 254 3.59 14.00 11.63
C LEU A 254 3.96 13.17 12.86
N GLU A 255 3.01 13.02 13.79
CA GLU A 255 3.20 12.31 15.06
C GLU A 255 2.89 10.81 14.94
N SER A 256 2.45 10.36 13.76
CA SER A 256 2.14 8.96 13.50
C SER A 256 3.21 8.27 12.68
N SER A 257 3.22 6.96 12.78
CA SER A 257 4.16 6.06 12.15
C SER A 257 3.39 4.90 11.54
N ILE A 258 3.39 4.76 10.21
CA ILE A 258 2.73 3.67 9.48
C ILE A 258 3.77 2.60 9.13
N PHE A 259 3.41 1.34 9.36
CA PHE A 259 4.22 0.17 9.09
C PHE A 259 3.47 -0.79 8.19
N THR A 260 4.20 -1.54 7.37
CA THR A 260 3.57 -2.45 6.41
C THR A 260 4.45 -3.66 6.16
N GLN A 261 3.88 -4.86 6.25
CA GLN A 261 4.56 -6.12 5.95
C GLN A 261 3.81 -6.91 4.89
N ARG A 262 4.55 -7.69 4.12
CA ARG A 262 4.01 -8.46 3.02
C ARG A 262 3.27 -9.69 3.54
N LEU A 263 2.05 -9.94 3.07
CA LEU A 263 1.30 -11.15 3.45
C LEU A 263 1.46 -12.29 2.45
N THR A 264 1.94 -11.99 1.25
CA THR A 264 2.05 -12.97 0.15
C THR A 264 3.47 -13.06 -0.38
N THR A 265 3.73 -14.06 -1.22
CA THR A 265 5.02 -14.36 -1.88
C THR A 265 6.08 -15.05 -1.01
N LYS A 266 7.28 -15.28 -1.56
CA LYS A 266 8.44 -15.84 -0.84
C LYS A 266 9.00 -14.90 0.23
N GLN A 267 8.61 -13.62 0.18
CA GLN A 267 8.99 -12.54 1.11
C GLN A 267 7.87 -12.25 2.12
N ALA A 268 6.95 -13.19 2.36
CA ALA A 268 5.88 -12.98 3.33
C ALA A 268 6.48 -12.79 4.74
N GLY A 269 6.05 -11.73 5.42
CA GLY A 269 6.59 -11.29 6.71
C GLY A 269 7.67 -10.20 6.60
N ASP A 270 8.24 -9.97 5.42
CA ASP A 270 9.22 -8.90 5.22
C ASP A 270 8.54 -7.53 5.17
N ASP A 271 9.28 -6.48 5.54
CA ASP A 271 8.86 -5.10 5.37
C ASP A 271 8.49 -4.83 3.90
N PHE A 272 7.38 -4.12 3.73
CA PHE A 272 6.82 -3.82 2.42
C PHE A 272 6.69 -2.32 2.26
N ALA A 273 7.48 -1.76 1.34
CA ALA A 273 7.40 -0.34 1.02
C ALA A 273 6.06 -0.01 0.35
N ALA A 274 5.51 1.16 0.68
CA ALA A 274 4.30 1.67 0.07
C ALA A 274 4.43 1.68 -1.46
N CYS A 275 3.43 1.15 -2.17
CA CYS A 275 3.42 1.15 -3.64
C CYS A 275 3.28 2.59 -4.20
N HIS A 276 3.29 2.75 -5.54
CA HIS A 276 3.13 4.07 -6.19
C HIS A 276 1.88 4.81 -5.70
N ASN A 277 0.74 4.12 -5.62
CA ASN A 277 -0.51 4.73 -5.18
C ASN A 277 -0.47 5.12 -3.69
N CYS A 278 -0.01 4.22 -2.82
CA CYS A 278 0.14 4.52 -1.41
C CYS A 278 1.16 5.64 -1.16
N SER A 279 2.29 5.65 -1.88
CA SER A 279 3.34 6.66 -1.70
C SER A 279 2.88 8.07 -2.07
N GLY A 280 2.06 8.19 -3.12
CA GLY A 280 1.48 9.47 -3.52
C GLY A 280 0.32 9.94 -2.64
N ILE A 281 -0.55 9.02 -2.18
CA ILE A 281 -1.64 9.35 -1.24
C ILE A 281 -1.08 9.70 0.15
N LEU A 282 -0.10 8.92 0.62
CA LEU A 282 0.57 9.10 1.90
C LEU A 282 1.81 9.98 1.71
N SER A 283 1.72 11.04 0.90
CA SER A 283 2.83 11.97 0.70
C SER A 283 3.22 12.66 2.02
N SER A 284 4.34 13.40 2.02
CA SER A 284 4.73 14.20 3.19
C SER A 284 3.54 15.03 3.68
N PRO A 285 3.20 15.00 4.99
CA PRO A 285 4.08 14.64 6.11
C PRO A 285 3.97 13.21 6.66
N VAL A 286 3.20 12.31 6.05
CA VAL A 286 2.97 10.96 6.61
C VAL A 286 4.27 10.17 6.73
N ASN A 287 4.58 9.62 7.90
CA ASN A 287 5.74 8.76 8.09
C ASN A 287 5.40 7.30 7.77
N VAL A 288 5.89 6.77 6.64
CA VAL A 288 5.80 5.34 6.31
C VAL A 288 7.17 4.72 6.50
N ILE A 289 7.35 4.04 7.62
CA ILE A 289 8.65 3.62 8.10
C ILE A 289 9.25 2.52 7.25
N THR A 290 8.41 1.62 6.74
CA THR A 290 8.82 0.55 5.83
C THR A 290 9.17 1.04 4.41
N GLY A 291 9.13 2.36 4.21
CA GLY A 291 9.57 3.03 3.00
C GLY A 291 8.45 3.39 2.03
N LYS A 292 8.78 4.25 1.07
CA LYS A 292 7.92 4.66 -0.04
C LYS A 292 8.67 4.47 -1.34
N VAL A 293 8.00 3.99 -2.38
CA VAL A 293 8.61 3.91 -3.71
C VAL A 293 8.55 5.27 -4.40
N ALA A 294 9.66 5.73 -4.97
CA ALA A 294 9.74 7.01 -5.67
C ALA A 294 9.01 6.99 -7.04
N SER A 295 8.75 5.81 -7.59
CA SER A 295 7.96 5.63 -8.81
C SER A 295 7.44 4.19 -8.91
N SER A 296 6.44 3.99 -9.76
CA SER A 296 5.93 2.69 -10.20
C SER A 296 6.88 1.93 -11.14
N GLY A 297 8.11 2.39 -11.32
CA GLY A 297 9.14 1.79 -12.16
C GLY A 297 9.17 2.34 -13.59
N SER A 298 10.25 2.01 -14.32
CA SER A 298 10.50 2.53 -15.68
C SER A 298 9.42 2.15 -16.69
N ASN A 299 8.77 1.00 -16.50
CA ASN A 299 7.72 0.51 -17.41
C ASN A 299 6.49 1.43 -17.37
N PHE A 300 6.07 1.90 -16.19
CA PHE A 300 4.94 2.83 -16.09
C PHE A 300 5.27 4.20 -16.68
N SER A 301 6.49 4.71 -16.44
CA SER A 301 6.92 5.99 -17.03
C SER A 301 6.90 5.94 -18.56
N LEU A 302 7.33 4.81 -19.15
CA LEU A 302 7.25 4.57 -20.58
C LEU A 302 5.80 4.47 -21.08
N ALA A 303 4.93 3.74 -20.38
CA ALA A 303 3.51 3.63 -20.72
C ALA A 303 2.83 5.02 -20.73
N LEU A 304 3.06 5.81 -19.68
CA LEU A 304 2.51 7.17 -19.56
C LEU A 304 3.03 8.10 -20.67
N SER A 305 4.33 8.04 -20.97
CA SER A 305 4.90 8.86 -22.06
C SER A 305 4.26 8.55 -23.42
N ARG A 306 4.06 7.26 -23.74
CA ARG A 306 3.44 6.82 -25.00
C ARG A 306 1.98 7.21 -25.08
N TYR A 307 1.26 7.05 -23.97
CA TYR A 307 -0.15 7.48 -23.88
C TYR A 307 -0.28 8.97 -24.18
N LYS A 308 0.55 9.82 -23.56
CA LYS A 308 0.56 11.27 -23.82
C LYS A 308 0.81 11.60 -25.28
N THR A 309 1.83 10.98 -25.90
CA THR A 309 2.13 11.16 -27.33
C THR A 309 0.97 10.75 -28.25
N SER A 310 0.22 9.69 -27.88
CA SER A 310 -0.96 9.25 -28.64
C SER A 310 -2.15 10.21 -28.55
N GLN A 311 -2.27 10.96 -27.44
CA GLN A 311 -3.31 11.98 -27.26
C GLN A 311 -2.94 13.29 -27.96
N GLU A 312 -1.65 13.63 -28.02
CA GLU A 312 -1.11 14.83 -28.69
C GLU A 312 -1.02 14.71 -30.22
N SER A 313 -1.39 13.56 -30.79
CA SER A 313 -1.43 13.34 -32.24
C SER A 313 -2.86 13.37 -32.82
N PRO A 314 -3.61 14.49 -32.76
CA PRO A 314 -4.68 14.72 -33.72
C PRO A 314 -4.06 15.28 -35.01
N ILE A 315 -4.22 14.56 -36.11
CA ILE A 315 -4.06 15.11 -37.47
C ILE A 315 -5.20 16.10 -37.71
#